data_AF-A0A5S4V1U6-F1
#
_entry.id   AF-A0A5S4V1U6-F1
#
_cell.length_a   1.000
_cell.length_b   1.000
_cell.length_c   1.000
_cell.angle_alpha   90.00
_cell.angle_beta   90.00
_cell.angle_gamma   90.00
#
_symmetry.space_group_name_H-M   'P 1'
#
loop_
_entity.id
_entity.type
_entity.pdbx_description
1 polymer ?
#
loop_
_entity_poly.entity_id
_entity_poly.type
_entity_poly.pdbx_seq_one_letter_code
_entity_poly.pdbx_strand_id
1 'polypeptide(L)'
;MGIEHEDPLERRREELRRIVYGTRDGAESAAATELAEIEAELAARASPAAPAMPAASVSTDRLVSPVSSGPRDSPRSTGTRTRDGGTDDVDDSDAAGDDDAPAADEGRTVATTAPPVAEEPPPRWRPTRTQVVVAAIAGFLLVATGIALVGPARDALSPPRGLGVFEHELLPDDLELADQVATGARLGPDEAATLRSLGRAFGYEFWVFRDDGRVCMLSRRLYFFDWERSCATLQEFQAHGLTRLIAADDIRNGARPRRVGPGDVVVVTWGPDSTEIDWTVEP
;
A
#
# COMPACT_ATOMS: atom_id res chain seq x y z
N MET A 1 -22.53 29.97 19.97
CA MET A 1 -22.41 29.45 18.59
C MET A 1 -22.37 30.66 17.67
N GLY A 2 -21.19 31.08 17.24
CA GLY A 2 -21.06 32.10 16.20
C GLY A 2 -21.37 31.44 14.86
N ILE A 3 -22.29 32.02 14.10
CA ILE A 3 -22.44 31.66 12.69
C ILE A 3 -21.22 32.29 12.02
N GLU A 4 -20.18 31.49 11.81
CA GLU A 4 -19.04 31.91 11.00
C GLU A 4 -19.61 32.24 9.62
N HIS A 5 -19.59 33.52 9.26
CA HIS A 5 -20.00 33.97 7.94
C HIS A 5 -18.96 33.47 6.93
N GLU A 6 -19.22 32.27 6.42
CA GLU A 6 -18.51 31.66 5.30
C GLU A 6 -18.38 32.69 4.16
N ASP A 7 -17.15 32.91 3.69
CA ASP A 7 -16.87 33.90 2.65
C ASP A 7 -17.67 33.52 1.39
N PRO A 8 -18.53 34.41 0.85
CA PRO A 8 -19.29 34.11 -0.36
C PRO A 8 -18.42 33.69 -1.55
N LEU A 9 -17.16 34.12 -1.62
CA LEU A 9 -16.23 33.70 -2.67
C LEU A 9 -15.78 32.24 -2.52
N GLU A 10 -15.59 31.77 -1.28
CA GLU A 10 -15.23 30.36 -1.06
C GLU A 10 -16.38 29.42 -1.41
N ARG A 11 -17.61 29.80 -1.05
CA ARG A 11 -18.81 29.06 -1.45
C ARG A 11 -18.96 29.00 -2.97
N ARG A 12 -18.72 30.13 -3.66
CA ARG A 12 -18.79 30.18 -5.13
C ARG A 12 -17.69 29.34 -5.80
N ARG A 13 -16.47 29.35 -5.25
CA ARG A 13 -15.36 28.47 -5.69
C ARG A 13 -15.75 27.00 -5.63
N GLU A 14 -16.36 26.55 -4.53
CA GLU A 14 -16.77 25.15 -4.38
C GLU A 14 -17.89 24.75 -5.35
N GLU A 15 -18.86 25.64 -5.57
CA GLU A 15 -19.92 25.44 -6.56
C GLU A 15 -19.32 25.26 -7.97
N LEU A 16 -18.39 26.13 -8.36
CA LEU A 16 -17.74 26.06 -9.67
C LEU A 16 -16.86 24.82 -9.83
N ARG A 17 -16.12 24.41 -8.79
CA ARG A 17 -15.35 23.16 -8.81
C ARG A 17 -16.24 21.95 -9.07
N ARG A 18 -17.44 21.90 -8.47
CA ARG A 18 -18.41 20.83 -8.70
C ARG A 18 -18.86 20.77 -10.16
N ILE A 19 -19.04 21.93 -10.82
CA ILE A 19 -19.44 22.01 -12.23
C ILE A 19 -18.28 21.61 -13.16
N VAL A 20 -17.10 22.18 -12.94
CA VAL A 20 -15.92 21.99 -13.80
C VAL A 20 -15.42 20.55 -13.75
N TYR A 21 -15.37 19.94 -12.57
CA TYR A 21 -14.87 18.56 -12.40
C TYR A 21 -15.98 17.50 -12.44
N GLY A 22 -17.25 17.88 -12.28
CA GLY A 22 -18.39 16.95 -12.31
C GLY A 22 -19.00 16.73 -13.69
N THR A 23 -18.57 17.48 -14.71
CA THR A 23 -19.10 17.36 -16.08
C THR A 23 -17.98 17.05 -17.07
N ARG A 24 -18.27 16.19 -18.07
CA ARG A 24 -17.29 15.72 -19.06
C ARG A 24 -16.64 16.86 -19.85
N ASP A 25 -17.39 17.93 -20.11
CA ASP A 25 -16.95 19.10 -20.88
C ASP A 25 -16.67 20.32 -19.97
N GLY A 26 -16.60 20.12 -18.64
CA GLY A 26 -16.49 21.20 -17.66
C GLY A 26 -15.23 22.03 -17.80
N ALA A 27 -14.14 21.44 -18.30
CA ALA A 27 -12.86 22.11 -18.53
C ALA A 27 -12.88 23.15 -19.66
N GLU A 28 -13.80 23.03 -20.63
CA GLU A 28 -13.95 23.99 -21.74
C GLU A 28 -15.08 25.01 -21.49
N SER A 29 -15.74 24.91 -20.34
CA SER A 29 -16.89 25.74 -20.01
C SER A 29 -16.49 27.14 -19.51
N ALA A 30 -17.40 28.11 -19.62
CA ALA A 30 -17.22 29.44 -19.00
C ALA A 30 -17.01 29.37 -17.48
N ALA A 31 -17.48 28.29 -16.82
CA ALA A 31 -17.28 28.06 -15.40
C ALA A 31 -15.80 27.78 -15.05
N ALA A 32 -15.00 27.23 -15.98
CA ALA A 32 -13.57 27.02 -15.76
C ALA A 32 -12.81 28.35 -15.72
N THR A 33 -13.18 29.30 -16.59
CA THR A 33 -12.61 30.66 -16.57
C THR A 33 -12.99 31.41 -15.29
N GLU A 34 -14.27 31.35 -14.88
CA GLU A 34 -14.74 31.97 -13.64
C GLU A 34 -14.03 31.38 -12.40
N LEU A 35 -13.82 30.05 -12.38
CA LEU A 35 -13.08 29.39 -11.30
C LEU A 35 -11.64 29.90 -11.21
N ALA A 36 -10.95 30.04 -12.34
CA ALA A 36 -9.56 30.52 -12.37
C ALA A 36 -9.44 31.98 -11.86
N GLU A 37 -10.41 32.84 -12.19
CA GLU A 37 -10.46 34.22 -11.70
C GLU A 37 -10.66 34.28 -10.18
N ILE A 38 -11.59 33.48 -9.64
CA ILE A 38 -11.86 33.42 -8.19
C ILE A 38 -10.67 32.84 -7.42
N GLU A 39 -10.01 31.80 -7.94
CA GLU A 39 -8.81 31.24 -7.31
C GLU A 39 -7.66 32.25 -7.30
N ALA A 40 -7.49 33.04 -8.36
CA ALA A 40 -6.51 34.11 -8.41
C ALA A 40 -6.82 35.23 -7.39
N GLU A 41 -8.10 35.62 -7.24
CA GLU A 41 -8.52 36.61 -6.25
C GLU A 41 -8.28 36.11 -4.81
N LEU A 42 -8.66 34.86 -4.52
CA LEU A 42 -8.43 34.25 -3.21
C LEU A 42 -6.93 34.13 -2.90
N ALA A 43 -6.10 33.77 -3.89
CA ALA A 43 -4.65 33.75 -3.73
C ALA A 43 -4.07 35.15 -3.47
N ALA A 44 -4.59 36.18 -4.12
CA ALA A 44 -4.20 37.57 -3.89
C ALA A 44 -4.59 38.06 -2.49
N ARG A 45 -5.75 37.63 -1.96
CA ARG A 45 -6.16 37.93 -0.56
C ARG A 45 -5.35 37.14 0.47
N ALA A 46 -5.01 35.90 0.16
CA ALA A 46 -4.26 35.02 1.05
C ALA A 46 -2.77 35.38 1.13
N SER A 47 -2.21 36.03 0.10
CA SER A 47 -0.90 36.67 0.22
C SER A 47 -1.05 37.92 1.10
N PRO A 48 -0.62 37.90 2.37
CA PRO A 48 -0.55 39.14 3.14
C PRO A 48 0.37 40.07 2.34
N ALA A 49 -0.13 41.25 1.96
CA ALA A 49 0.68 42.25 1.31
C ALA A 49 1.94 42.44 2.16
N ALA A 50 3.06 41.90 1.67
CA ALA A 50 4.32 41.97 2.39
C ALA A 50 4.56 43.45 2.69
N PRO A 51 4.68 43.85 3.97
CA PRO A 51 4.88 45.25 4.30
C PRO A 51 6.10 45.71 3.51
N ALA A 52 5.89 46.71 2.64
CA ALA A 52 6.93 47.26 1.79
C ALA A 52 8.11 47.64 2.68
N MET A 53 9.14 46.79 2.69
CA MET A 53 10.34 47.08 3.44
C MET A 53 10.93 48.35 2.84
N PRO A 54 11.18 49.41 3.64
CA PRO A 54 11.80 50.62 3.12
C PRO A 54 13.15 50.22 2.52
N ALA A 55 13.35 50.59 1.26
CA ALA A 55 14.58 50.36 0.52
C ALA A 55 15.76 50.93 1.29
N ALA A 56 16.53 50.05 1.94
CA ALA A 56 17.80 50.41 2.55
C ALA A 56 18.75 50.80 1.42
N SER A 57 19.07 52.09 1.38
CA SER A 57 19.99 52.67 0.41
C SER A 57 21.35 52.00 0.51
N VAL A 58 21.80 51.51 -0.64
CA VAL A 58 23.15 51.02 -0.91
C VAL A 58 24.17 52.07 -0.48
N SER A 59 25.02 51.72 0.49
CA SER A 59 26.33 52.36 0.69
C SER A 59 27.40 51.37 0.30
N THR A 60 27.94 51.60 -0.89
CA THR A 60 29.21 51.10 -1.40
C THR A 60 30.32 51.68 -0.54
N ASP A 61 31.01 50.87 0.27
CA ASP A 61 32.47 50.94 0.36
C ASP A 61 33.08 49.80 1.18
N ARG A 62 34.35 49.54 0.90
CA ARG A 62 35.36 48.89 1.76
C ARG A 62 35.68 47.41 1.53
N LEU A 63 36.66 47.25 0.66
CA LEU A 63 37.72 46.23 0.64
C LEU A 63 38.21 45.81 2.04
N VAL A 64 38.54 44.51 2.16
CA VAL A 64 39.67 43.87 2.89
C VAL A 64 39.24 42.50 3.46
N SER A 65 39.78 41.42 2.90
CA SER A 65 39.87 40.05 3.48
C SER A 65 40.97 40.00 4.58
N PRO A 66 41.28 38.89 5.32
CA PRO A 66 40.79 37.50 5.24
C PRO A 66 40.58 36.80 6.61
N VAL A 67 40.19 35.51 6.54
CA VAL A 67 40.46 34.41 7.50
C VAL A 67 39.92 34.50 8.94
N SER A 68 39.09 33.53 9.33
CA SER A 68 39.24 32.83 10.62
C SER A 68 38.31 31.62 10.70
N SER A 69 38.93 30.45 10.81
CA SER A 69 38.31 29.18 11.18
C SER A 69 37.97 29.20 12.68
N GLY A 70 36.73 28.86 13.04
CA GLY A 70 36.31 28.73 14.43
C GLY A 70 35.02 27.91 14.55
N PRO A 71 34.96 26.90 15.45
CA PRO A 71 33.88 25.93 15.53
C PRO A 71 32.65 26.53 16.21
N ARG A 72 31.45 26.31 15.66
CA ARG A 72 30.20 26.74 16.30
C ARG A 72 29.59 25.60 17.08
N ASP A 73 29.71 25.74 18.39
CA ASP A 73 28.93 25.08 19.41
C ASP A 73 27.42 25.21 19.17
N SER A 74 26.74 24.08 19.34
CA SER A 74 25.30 23.95 19.33
C SER A 74 24.65 24.68 20.51
N PRO A 75 23.59 25.49 20.30
CA PRO A 75 22.72 25.87 21.40
C PRO A 75 21.76 24.73 21.71
N ARG A 76 22.10 24.05 22.81
CA ARG A 76 21.26 23.26 23.70
C ARG A 76 19.89 23.92 23.90
N SER A 77 18.85 23.42 23.23
CA SER A 77 17.46 23.77 23.54
C SER A 77 16.98 22.95 24.74
N THR A 78 16.58 23.65 25.78
CA THR A 78 16.20 23.14 27.10
C THR A 78 14.75 23.57 27.34
N GLY A 79 13.86 22.63 27.68
CA GLY A 79 12.47 22.90 28.10
C GLY A 79 11.51 23.11 26.93
N THR A 80 10.27 22.62 26.95
CA THR A 80 9.36 22.61 28.09
C THR A 80 8.37 21.47 27.94
N ARG A 81 8.32 20.62 28.96
CA ARG A 81 7.41 19.49 29.13
C ARG A 81 6.10 20.05 29.68
N THR A 82 5.11 20.30 28.84
CA THR A 82 3.76 20.61 29.31
C THR A 82 3.03 19.29 29.54
N ARG A 83 2.86 18.98 30.82
CA ARG A 83 2.08 17.89 31.38
C ARG A 83 0.79 18.52 31.89
N ASP A 84 -0.30 18.33 31.16
CA ASP A 84 -1.68 18.41 31.62
C ASP A 84 -2.37 17.24 30.91
N GLY A 85 -3.06 16.30 31.55
CA GLY A 85 -4.00 16.50 32.64
C GLY A 85 -5.39 16.32 32.04
N GLY A 86 -5.85 15.08 31.94
CA GLY A 86 -7.13 14.73 31.31
C GLY A 86 -7.44 13.25 31.44
N THR A 87 -7.78 12.83 32.64
CA THR A 87 -8.54 11.60 32.92
C THR A 87 -9.99 11.88 32.57
N ASP A 88 -10.47 11.33 31.46
CA ASP A 88 -11.90 11.15 31.22
C ASP A 88 -12.17 9.65 31.22
N ASP A 89 -12.61 9.20 32.39
CA ASP A 89 -13.44 8.03 32.61
C ASP A 89 -14.69 8.13 31.73
N VAL A 90 -14.80 7.27 30.71
CA VAL A 90 -16.05 6.94 30.01
C VAL A 90 -16.02 5.42 29.83
N ASP A 91 -16.56 4.72 30.82
CA ASP A 91 -17.95 4.25 30.88
C ASP A 91 -18.09 2.91 30.16
N ASP A 92 -18.14 1.90 31.03
CA ASP A 92 -18.64 0.56 30.82
C ASP A 92 -19.93 0.60 30.00
N SER A 93 -19.92 -0.06 28.86
CA SER A 93 -21.16 -0.44 28.18
C SER A 93 -20.97 -1.84 27.61
N ASP A 94 -21.26 -2.78 28.50
CA ASP A 94 -21.92 -4.04 28.20
C ASP A 94 -22.78 -3.96 26.94
N ALA A 95 -22.34 -4.63 25.89
CA ALA A 95 -23.22 -5.11 24.83
C ALA A 95 -22.94 -6.60 24.65
N ALA A 96 -23.56 -7.38 25.54
CA ALA A 96 -23.95 -8.75 25.25
C ALA A 96 -24.72 -8.75 23.92
N GLY A 97 -24.16 -9.42 22.91
CA GLY A 97 -24.73 -9.54 21.58
C GLY A 97 -24.54 -10.97 21.10
N ASP A 98 -25.45 -11.81 21.57
CA ASP A 98 -25.87 -13.14 21.10
C ASP A 98 -24.97 -13.87 20.09
N ASP A 99 -24.38 -14.94 20.62
CA ASP A 99 -24.12 -16.21 19.95
C ASP A 99 -25.39 -16.74 19.25
N ASP A 100 -25.58 -16.41 17.98
CA ASP A 100 -26.50 -17.14 17.09
C ASP A 100 -25.72 -17.67 15.87
N ALA A 101 -24.95 -18.74 16.12
CA ALA A 101 -24.41 -19.57 15.06
C ALA A 101 -25.50 -20.55 14.60
N PRO A 102 -26.04 -20.43 13.38
CA PRO A 102 -26.92 -21.46 12.85
C PRO A 102 -26.10 -22.74 12.64
N ALA A 103 -26.41 -23.75 13.45
CA ALA A 103 -26.01 -25.12 13.25
C ALA A 103 -26.42 -25.55 11.84
N ALA A 104 -25.44 -25.61 10.94
CA ALA A 104 -25.62 -26.21 9.62
C ALA A 104 -25.79 -27.72 9.82
N ASP A 105 -27.05 -28.10 9.80
CA ASP A 105 -27.63 -29.42 9.59
C ASP A 105 -26.70 -30.34 8.78
N GLU A 106 -26.07 -31.29 9.49
CA GLU A 106 -25.41 -32.43 8.88
C GLU A 106 -26.48 -33.27 8.18
N GLY A 107 -26.64 -33.04 6.88
CA GLY A 107 -27.39 -33.87 5.96
C GLY A 107 -26.87 -35.31 5.98
N ARG A 108 -27.31 -36.06 6.98
CA ARG A 108 -27.13 -37.50 7.15
C ARG A 108 -27.87 -38.19 6.03
N THR A 109 -27.17 -38.39 4.92
CA THR A 109 -27.61 -39.26 3.83
C THR A 109 -27.63 -40.68 4.38
N VAL A 110 -28.83 -41.13 4.77
CA VAL A 110 -29.12 -42.53 5.05
C VAL A 110 -28.98 -43.28 3.72
N ALA A 111 -27.79 -43.83 3.50
CA ALA A 111 -27.55 -44.81 2.45
C ALA A 111 -28.37 -46.07 2.78
N THR A 112 -29.52 -46.19 2.14
CA THR A 112 -30.31 -47.43 2.07
C THR A 112 -29.40 -48.55 1.57
N THR A 113 -28.97 -49.40 2.50
CA THR A 113 -28.21 -50.61 2.22
C THR A 113 -29.16 -51.61 1.55
N ALA A 114 -29.09 -51.69 0.23
CA ALA A 114 -29.72 -52.76 -0.53
C ALA A 114 -29.07 -54.10 -0.15
N PRO A 115 -29.84 -55.20 -0.08
CA PRO A 115 -29.30 -56.52 0.22
C PRO A 115 -28.28 -56.95 -0.85
N PRO A 116 -27.18 -57.60 -0.46
CA PRO A 116 -26.17 -58.08 -1.40
C PRO A 116 -26.80 -59.12 -2.33
N VAL A 117 -26.97 -58.75 -3.59
CA VAL A 117 -27.19 -59.70 -4.67
C VAL A 117 -25.91 -60.54 -4.77
N ALA A 118 -26.06 -61.86 -4.63
CA ALA A 118 -24.96 -62.80 -4.82
C ALA A 118 -24.46 -62.73 -6.26
N GLU A 119 -23.44 -61.89 -6.50
CA GLU A 119 -22.69 -61.89 -7.75
C GLU A 119 -21.94 -63.21 -7.88
N GLU A 120 -22.19 -63.91 -8.98
CA GLU A 120 -21.40 -65.07 -9.39
C GLU A 120 -19.92 -64.69 -9.44
N PRO A 121 -19.01 -65.53 -8.92
CA PRO A 121 -17.59 -65.21 -8.91
C PRO A 121 -17.10 -65.05 -10.36
N PRO A 122 -16.58 -63.87 -10.74
CA PRO A 122 -16.10 -63.66 -12.09
C PRO A 122 -14.98 -64.65 -12.40
N PRO A 123 -14.88 -65.11 -13.66
CA PRO A 123 -13.88 -66.08 -14.06
C PRO A 123 -12.49 -65.56 -13.71
N ARG A 124 -11.77 -66.32 -12.88
CA ARG A 124 -10.40 -66.02 -12.46
C ARG A 124 -9.46 -66.09 -13.66
N TRP A 125 -9.41 -65.01 -14.43
CA TRP A 125 -8.41 -64.82 -15.47
C TRP A 125 -7.05 -64.74 -14.79
N ARG A 126 -6.21 -65.76 -15.04
CA ARG A 126 -4.81 -65.72 -14.63
C ARG A 126 -4.12 -64.70 -15.53
N PRO A 127 -3.69 -63.54 -15.00
CA PRO A 127 -2.99 -62.56 -15.82
C PRO A 127 -1.70 -63.20 -16.30
N THR A 128 -1.55 -63.29 -17.62
CA THR A 128 -0.27 -63.63 -18.23
C THR A 128 0.74 -62.53 -17.88
N ARG A 129 2.02 -62.90 -17.66
CA ARG A 129 3.08 -61.96 -17.21
C ARG A 129 3.14 -60.66 -18.02
N THR A 130 2.73 -60.68 -19.28
CA THR A 130 2.65 -59.52 -20.17
C THR A 130 1.58 -58.50 -19.77
N GLN A 131 0.44 -58.92 -19.22
CA GLN A 131 -0.61 -57.99 -18.76
C GLN A 131 -0.16 -57.15 -17.55
N VAL A 132 0.66 -57.72 -16.67
CA VAL A 132 1.21 -57.01 -15.50
C VAL A 132 2.15 -55.89 -15.96
N VAL A 133 2.97 -56.14 -16.97
CA VAL A 133 3.91 -55.13 -17.52
C VAL A 133 3.16 -54.00 -18.21
N VAL A 134 2.15 -54.30 -19.03
CA VAL A 134 1.35 -53.28 -19.72
C VAL A 134 0.57 -52.42 -18.72
N ALA A 135 -0.03 -53.02 -17.69
CA ALA A 135 -0.73 -52.29 -16.64
C ALA A 135 0.23 -51.37 -15.85
N ALA A 136 1.45 -51.82 -15.55
CA ALA A 136 2.44 -51.00 -14.87
C ALA A 136 2.88 -49.79 -15.71
N ILE A 137 3.09 -49.96 -17.02
CA ILE A 137 3.45 -48.87 -17.94
C ILE A 137 2.30 -47.85 -18.05
N ALA A 138 1.06 -48.32 -18.20
CA ALA A 138 -0.11 -47.44 -18.28
C ALA A 138 -0.32 -46.64 -16.99
N GLY A 139 -0.14 -47.28 -15.82
CA GLY A 139 -0.18 -46.61 -14.52
C GLY A 139 0.91 -45.55 -14.40
N PHE A 140 2.15 -45.85 -14.81
CA PHE A 140 3.25 -44.89 -14.77
C PHE A 140 3.01 -43.68 -15.69
N LEU A 141 2.48 -43.91 -16.90
CA LEU A 141 2.12 -42.83 -17.83
C LEU A 141 1.00 -41.95 -17.27
N LEU A 142 -0.03 -42.51 -16.63
CA LEU A 142 -1.08 -41.74 -15.98
C LEU A 142 -0.54 -40.86 -14.85
N VAL A 143 0.33 -41.42 -14.00
CA VAL A 143 0.97 -40.66 -12.91
C VAL A 143 1.88 -39.57 -13.46
N ALA A 144 2.70 -39.87 -14.47
CA ALA A 144 3.58 -38.88 -15.11
C ALA A 144 2.78 -37.74 -15.77
N THR A 145 1.66 -38.08 -16.43
CA THR A 145 0.78 -37.08 -17.07
C THR A 145 0.04 -36.24 -16.01
N GLY A 146 -0.39 -36.87 -14.91
CA GLY A 146 -1.00 -36.16 -13.77
C GLY A 146 -0.04 -35.15 -13.15
N ILE A 147 1.22 -35.55 -12.90
CA ILE A 147 2.25 -34.65 -12.35
C ILE A 147 2.57 -33.51 -13.32
N ALA A 148 2.63 -33.79 -14.63
CA ALA A 148 2.92 -32.78 -15.65
C ALA A 148 1.84 -31.68 -15.74
N LEU A 149 0.58 -32.01 -15.45
CA LEU A 149 -0.53 -31.04 -15.46
C LEU A 149 -0.67 -30.27 -14.15
N VAL A 150 -0.20 -30.81 -13.02
CA VAL A 150 -0.29 -30.15 -11.71
C VAL A 150 0.68 -28.98 -11.58
N GLY A 151 1.85 -29.04 -12.22
CA GLY A 151 2.85 -27.96 -12.18
C GLY A 151 2.30 -26.60 -12.66
N PRO A 152 1.83 -26.50 -13.91
CA PRO A 152 1.29 -25.25 -14.46
C PRO A 152 0.08 -24.72 -13.70
N ALA A 153 -0.80 -25.61 -13.24
CA ALA A 153 -1.97 -25.23 -12.44
C ALA A 153 -1.55 -24.65 -11.08
N ARG A 154 -0.48 -25.18 -10.47
CA ARG A 154 0.05 -24.66 -9.21
C ARG A 154 0.72 -23.31 -9.39
N ASP A 155 1.42 -23.09 -10.50
CA ASP A 155 2.02 -21.79 -10.81
C ASP A 155 0.95 -20.73 -11.11
N ALA A 156 -0.12 -21.10 -11.83
CA ALA A 156 -1.26 -20.22 -12.09
C ALA A 156 -2.08 -19.86 -10.83
N LEU A 157 -2.02 -20.70 -9.80
CA LEU A 157 -2.69 -20.46 -8.51
C LEU A 157 -1.75 -19.90 -7.44
N SER A 158 -0.45 -19.83 -7.71
CA SER A 158 0.50 -19.25 -6.77
C SER A 158 0.37 -17.72 -6.80
N PRO A 159 0.42 -17.05 -5.64
CA PRO A 159 0.47 -15.59 -5.62
C PRO A 159 1.64 -15.08 -6.46
N PRO A 160 1.47 -13.97 -7.20
CA PRO A 160 2.55 -13.41 -8.01
C PRO A 160 3.76 -13.09 -7.15
N ARG A 161 4.95 -13.39 -7.68
CA ARG A 161 6.24 -13.12 -7.01
C ARG A 161 6.98 -11.99 -7.70
N GLY A 162 7.61 -11.12 -6.93
CA GLY A 162 8.45 -10.05 -7.43
C GLY A 162 7.79 -9.29 -8.57
N LEU A 163 8.40 -9.28 -9.76
CA LEU A 163 7.88 -8.55 -10.92
C LEU A 163 6.56 -9.09 -11.49
N GLY A 164 6.18 -10.33 -11.16
CA GLY A 164 4.92 -10.93 -11.59
C GLY A 164 3.68 -10.18 -11.08
N VAL A 165 3.84 -9.34 -10.04
CA VAL A 165 2.74 -8.48 -9.54
C VAL A 165 2.22 -7.51 -10.60
N PHE A 166 3.08 -7.10 -11.55
CA PHE A 166 2.72 -6.17 -12.62
C PHE A 166 1.96 -6.84 -13.77
N GLU A 167 2.03 -8.17 -13.88
CA GLU A 167 1.34 -8.94 -14.94
C GLU A 167 -0.15 -9.13 -14.63
N HIS A 168 -0.55 -8.88 -13.38
CA HIS A 168 -1.92 -9.01 -12.94
C HIS A 168 -2.69 -7.70 -13.13
N GLU A 169 -3.91 -7.82 -13.67
CA GLU A 169 -4.87 -6.73 -13.71
C GLU A 169 -5.34 -6.39 -12.29
N LEU A 170 -5.47 -5.09 -12.01
CA LEU A 170 -6.03 -4.61 -10.74
C LEU A 170 -7.54 -4.90 -10.69
N LEU A 171 -8.02 -5.31 -9.53
CA LEU A 171 -9.45 -5.40 -9.27
C LEU A 171 -10.07 -3.99 -9.23
N PRO A 172 -11.38 -3.85 -9.52
CA PRO A 172 -12.05 -2.55 -9.50
C PRO A 172 -11.86 -1.76 -8.19
N ASP A 173 -11.92 -2.43 -7.05
CA ASP A 173 -11.74 -1.80 -5.73
C ASP A 173 -10.28 -1.33 -5.52
N ASP A 174 -9.32 -2.07 -6.09
CA ASP A 174 -7.90 -1.70 -6.02
C ASP A 174 -7.56 -0.54 -6.96
N LEU A 175 -8.31 -0.36 -8.06
CA LEU A 175 -8.12 0.78 -8.98
C LEU A 175 -8.41 2.10 -8.29
N GLU A 176 -9.49 2.20 -7.51
CA GLU A 176 -9.82 3.42 -6.76
C GLU A 176 -8.72 3.73 -5.74
N LEU A 177 -8.25 2.72 -5.01
CA LEU A 177 -7.18 2.89 -4.03
C LEU A 177 -5.85 3.26 -4.70
N ALA A 178 -5.53 2.64 -5.84
CA ALA A 178 -4.35 2.96 -6.63
C ALA A 178 -4.38 4.40 -7.15
N ASP A 179 -5.53 4.91 -7.61
CA ASP A 179 -5.68 6.29 -8.07
C ASP A 179 -5.45 7.31 -6.93
N GLN A 180 -6.00 7.03 -5.74
CA GLN A 180 -5.76 7.84 -4.55
C GLN A 180 -4.27 7.88 -4.16
N VAL A 181 -3.60 6.72 -4.21
CA VAL A 181 -2.17 6.59 -3.91
C VAL A 181 -1.34 7.29 -4.97
N ALA A 182 -1.63 7.09 -6.25
CA ALA A 182 -0.94 7.75 -7.37
C ALA A 182 -1.03 9.27 -7.26
N THR A 183 -2.22 9.80 -6.95
CA THR A 183 -2.43 11.23 -6.72
C THR A 183 -1.62 11.73 -5.52
N GLY A 184 -1.71 11.04 -4.37
CA GLY A 184 -1.00 11.42 -3.16
C GLY A 184 0.53 11.35 -3.29
N ALA A 185 1.04 10.37 -4.02
CA ALA A 185 2.47 10.17 -4.30
C ALA A 185 2.97 10.97 -5.52
N ARG A 186 2.07 11.73 -6.18
CA ARG A 186 2.33 12.54 -7.37
C ARG A 186 2.98 11.74 -8.51
N LEU A 187 2.43 10.56 -8.77
CA LEU A 187 2.92 9.69 -9.83
C LEU A 187 2.49 10.20 -11.21
N GLY A 188 3.35 10.02 -12.20
CA GLY A 188 2.99 10.22 -13.60
C GLY A 188 1.97 9.16 -14.08
N PRO A 189 1.29 9.38 -15.23
CA PRO A 189 0.30 8.44 -15.74
C PRO A 189 0.87 7.02 -15.98
N ASP A 190 2.08 6.94 -16.52
CA ASP A 190 2.74 5.65 -16.81
C ASP A 190 3.15 4.92 -15.51
N GLU A 191 3.63 5.66 -14.51
CA GLU A 191 3.93 5.11 -13.18
C GLU A 191 2.65 4.59 -12.52
N ALA A 192 1.58 5.39 -12.53
CA ALA A 192 0.27 5.06 -11.92
C ALA A 192 -0.37 3.81 -12.53
N ALA A 193 -0.27 3.61 -13.86
CA ALA A 193 -0.81 2.43 -14.53
C ALA A 193 -0.17 1.11 -14.05
N THR A 194 1.08 1.17 -13.58
CA THR A 194 1.82 0.02 -13.08
C THR A 194 1.80 -0.13 -11.57
N LEU A 195 1.10 0.75 -10.85
CA LEU A 195 1.05 0.76 -9.41
C LEU A 195 0.35 -0.50 -8.87
N ARG A 196 0.94 -1.18 -7.89
CA ARG A 196 0.41 -2.40 -7.24
C ARG A 196 0.63 -2.34 -5.74
N SER A 197 -0.34 -2.83 -4.96
CA SER A 197 -0.20 -2.92 -3.50
C SER A 197 0.64 -4.14 -3.13
N LEU A 198 1.56 -3.99 -2.18
CA LEU A 198 2.28 -5.10 -1.55
C LEU A 198 1.72 -5.47 -0.17
N GLY A 199 0.78 -4.67 0.36
CA GLY A 199 0.18 -4.88 1.67
C GLY A 199 0.61 -3.86 2.72
N ARG A 200 0.50 -4.26 4.00
CA ARG A 200 0.71 -3.39 5.16
C ARG A 200 1.56 -4.09 6.22
N ALA A 201 2.50 -3.36 6.82
CA ALA A 201 3.26 -3.83 7.96
C ALA A 201 3.60 -2.67 8.90
N PHE A 202 3.50 -2.88 10.22
CA PHE A 202 3.91 -1.93 11.25
C PHE A 202 3.29 -0.53 11.15
N GLY A 203 2.05 -0.45 10.65
CA GLY A 203 1.39 0.81 10.41
C GLY A 203 1.96 1.59 9.23
N TYR A 204 2.60 0.90 8.29
CA TYR A 204 2.98 1.40 6.98
C TYR A 204 2.21 0.66 5.89
N GLU A 205 1.91 1.36 4.81
CA GLU A 205 1.39 0.80 3.56
C GLU A 205 2.51 0.79 2.52
N PHE A 206 2.61 -0.30 1.77
CA PHE A 206 3.65 -0.51 0.77
C PHE A 206 3.02 -0.73 -0.60
N TRP A 207 3.54 -0.01 -1.58
CA TRP A 207 3.13 -0.08 -2.98
C TRP A 207 4.35 -0.15 -3.86
N VAL A 208 4.21 -0.70 -5.06
CA VAL A 208 5.28 -0.75 -6.05
C VAL A 208 4.78 -0.30 -7.41
N PHE A 209 5.67 0.29 -8.20
CA PHE A 209 5.41 0.69 -9.56
C PHE A 209 6.69 0.59 -10.39
N ARG A 210 6.55 0.65 -11.72
CA ARG A 210 7.66 0.67 -12.67
C ARG A 210 7.84 2.08 -13.24
N ASP A 211 9.09 2.46 -13.42
CA ASP A 211 9.49 3.74 -13.99
C ASP A 211 10.74 3.53 -14.87
N ASP A 212 10.60 3.65 -16.19
CA ASP A 212 11.70 3.57 -17.17
C ASP A 212 12.78 2.51 -16.89
N GLY A 213 12.37 1.23 -16.78
CA GLY A 213 13.30 0.11 -16.51
C GLY A 213 13.76 -0.02 -15.05
N ARG A 214 13.20 0.78 -14.15
CA ARG A 214 13.37 0.70 -12.69
C ARG A 214 12.11 0.15 -12.03
N VAL A 215 12.31 -0.35 -10.83
CA VAL A 215 11.24 -0.77 -9.92
C VAL A 215 11.35 0.08 -8.68
N CYS A 216 10.25 0.73 -8.33
CA CYS A 216 10.17 1.63 -7.20
C CYS A 216 9.18 1.09 -6.18
N MET A 217 9.55 1.18 -4.91
CA MET A 217 8.68 0.93 -3.77
C MET A 217 8.33 2.26 -3.11
N LEU A 218 7.04 2.46 -2.89
CA LEU A 218 6.48 3.53 -2.08
C LEU A 218 6.14 2.97 -0.71
N SER A 219 6.47 3.73 0.32
CA SER A 219 6.02 3.47 1.69
C SER A 219 5.42 4.72 2.29
N ARG A 220 4.29 4.58 2.99
CA ARG A 220 3.68 5.66 3.75
C ARG A 220 3.25 5.17 5.11
N ARG A 221 3.50 5.98 6.13
CA ARG A 221 2.99 5.75 7.48
C ARG A 221 1.49 6.03 7.51
N LEU A 222 0.70 5.10 8.06
CA LEU A 222 -0.74 5.30 8.24
C LEU A 222 -1.01 6.61 8.99
N TYR A 223 -2.00 7.37 8.51
CA TYR A 223 -2.39 8.70 9.01
C TYR A 223 -1.42 9.85 8.73
N PHE A 224 -0.38 9.63 7.92
CA PHE A 224 0.48 10.68 7.38
C PHE A 224 0.26 10.82 5.87
N PHE A 225 0.59 11.97 5.31
CA PHE A 225 0.37 12.27 3.89
C PHE A 225 1.63 12.05 3.03
N ASP A 226 2.80 12.00 3.64
CA ASP A 226 4.07 11.91 2.93
C ASP A 226 4.38 10.49 2.48
N TRP A 227 4.76 10.37 1.21
CA TRP A 227 5.23 9.12 0.60
C TRP A 227 6.74 9.15 0.49
N GLU A 228 7.36 8.07 0.93
CA GLU A 228 8.78 7.82 0.69
C GLU A 228 8.96 6.85 -0.47
N ARG A 229 9.93 7.13 -1.35
CA ARG A 229 10.19 6.36 -2.57
C ARG A 229 11.60 5.78 -2.52
N SER A 230 11.71 4.48 -2.77
CA SER A 230 13.00 3.77 -2.94
C SER A 230 13.00 3.02 -4.27
N CYS A 231 13.97 3.29 -5.14
CA CYS A 231 13.99 2.73 -6.50
C CYS A 231 15.30 2.01 -6.80
N ALA A 232 15.21 0.89 -7.49
CA ALA A 232 16.33 0.11 -8.00
C ALA A 232 16.16 -0.11 -9.50
N THR A 233 17.27 -0.25 -10.23
CA THR A 233 17.21 -0.77 -11.61
C THR A 233 16.67 -2.20 -11.62
N LEU A 234 16.15 -2.68 -12.76
CA LEU A 234 15.67 -4.06 -12.85
C LEU A 234 16.73 -5.11 -12.46
N GLN A 235 17.99 -4.86 -12.84
CA GLN A 235 19.11 -5.75 -12.51
C GLN A 235 19.40 -5.74 -11.00
N GLU A 236 19.45 -4.57 -10.37
CA GLU A 236 19.64 -4.45 -8.91
C GLU A 236 18.48 -5.09 -8.16
N PHE A 237 17.24 -4.90 -8.61
CA PHE A 237 16.07 -5.56 -8.03
C PHE A 237 16.19 -7.08 -8.10
N GLN A 238 16.61 -7.65 -9.24
CA GLN A 238 16.81 -9.10 -9.36
C GLN A 238 17.93 -9.63 -8.46
N ALA A 239 18.97 -8.82 -8.22
CA ALA A 239 20.10 -9.23 -7.40
C ALA A 239 19.85 -9.07 -5.89
N HIS A 240 19.13 -8.03 -5.48
CA HIS A 240 19.06 -7.58 -4.08
C HIS A 240 17.65 -7.23 -3.59
N GLY A 241 16.66 -7.14 -4.49
CA GLY A 241 15.34 -6.60 -4.16
C GLY A 241 15.36 -5.11 -3.81
N LEU A 242 14.28 -4.65 -3.18
CA LEU A 242 14.15 -3.33 -2.57
C LEU A 242 14.17 -3.47 -1.06
N THR A 243 14.79 -2.52 -0.36
CA THR A 243 14.90 -2.49 1.10
C THR A 243 14.52 -1.12 1.64
N ARG A 244 13.76 -1.07 2.75
CA ARG A 244 13.40 0.14 3.49
C ARG A 244 13.69 -0.05 4.98
N LEU A 245 14.42 0.91 5.55
CA LEU A 245 14.85 0.92 6.96
C LEU A 245 13.97 1.81 7.83
N ILE A 246 13.02 1.24 8.56
CA ILE A 246 12.08 2.00 9.38
C ILE A 246 12.57 2.03 10.82
N ALA A 247 12.94 3.20 11.33
CA ALA A 247 13.32 3.33 12.73
C ALA A 247 12.16 2.92 13.64
N ALA A 248 12.44 2.14 14.69
CA ALA A 248 11.43 1.70 15.65
C ALA A 248 10.61 2.85 16.23
N ASP A 249 11.25 4.01 16.43
CA ASP A 249 10.65 5.22 16.97
C ASP A 249 9.62 5.88 16.02
N ASP A 250 9.71 5.60 14.73
CA ASP A 250 8.69 6.01 13.75
C ASP A 250 7.49 5.06 13.73
N ILE A 251 7.59 3.88 14.34
CA ILE A 251 6.48 2.93 14.45
C ILE A 251 5.64 3.29 15.67
N ARG A 252 4.34 3.56 15.47
CA ARG A 252 3.42 3.84 16.58
C ARG A 252 3.41 2.67 17.57
N ASN A 253 3.33 2.97 18.87
CA ASN A 253 3.38 1.96 19.94
C ASN A 253 2.39 0.79 19.74
N GLY A 254 1.21 1.04 19.19
CA GLY A 254 0.21 -0.02 18.93
C GLY A 254 0.54 -0.94 17.74
N ALA A 255 1.42 -0.52 16.83
CA ALA A 255 1.84 -1.29 15.67
C ALA A 255 3.26 -1.85 15.79
N ARG A 256 3.97 -1.55 16.89
CA ARG A 256 5.35 -1.97 17.13
C ARG A 256 5.39 -3.46 17.55
N PRO A 257 6.23 -4.31 16.93
CA PRO A 257 6.41 -5.69 17.39
C PRO A 257 6.94 -5.72 18.82
N ARG A 258 6.52 -6.73 19.59
CA ARG A 258 6.89 -6.86 21.02
C ARG A 258 8.41 -6.93 21.28
N ARG A 259 9.22 -7.29 20.28
CA ARG A 259 10.67 -7.47 20.40
C ARG A 259 11.49 -6.26 19.90
N VAL A 260 10.83 -5.22 19.40
CA VAL A 260 11.48 -4.03 18.84
C VAL A 260 11.60 -2.98 19.96
N GLY A 261 12.82 -2.71 20.38
CA GLY A 261 13.18 -1.69 21.36
C GLY A 261 13.36 -0.30 20.73
N PRO A 262 13.49 0.76 21.56
CA PRO A 262 13.96 2.06 21.08
C PRO A 262 15.37 1.94 20.49
N GLY A 263 15.62 2.57 19.35
CA GLY A 263 16.89 2.51 18.62
C GLY A 263 17.00 1.41 17.56
N ASP A 264 16.18 0.35 17.66
CA ASP A 264 16.14 -0.72 16.65
C ASP A 264 15.64 -0.19 15.30
N VAL A 265 15.97 -0.92 14.23
CA VAL A 265 15.49 -0.67 12.86
C VAL A 265 14.74 -1.88 12.35
N VAL A 266 13.53 -1.66 11.81
CA VAL A 266 12.80 -2.68 11.06
C VAL A 266 13.22 -2.59 9.60
N VAL A 267 13.83 -3.65 9.10
CA VAL A 267 14.26 -3.77 7.71
C VAL A 267 13.16 -4.46 6.93
N VAL A 268 12.44 -3.71 6.10
CA VAL A 268 11.41 -4.23 5.21
C VAL A 268 12.03 -4.48 3.85
N THR A 269 11.85 -5.69 3.32
CA THR A 269 12.43 -6.15 2.06
C THR A 269 11.34 -6.68 1.13
N TRP A 270 11.49 -6.41 -0.16
CA TRP A 270 10.68 -7.04 -1.20
C TRP A 270 11.57 -7.41 -2.38
N GLY A 271 11.66 -8.70 -2.67
CA GLY A 271 12.58 -9.26 -3.66
C GLY A 271 11.90 -9.98 -4.82
N PRO A 272 12.70 -10.56 -5.74
CA PRO A 272 12.18 -11.28 -6.90
C PRO A 272 11.36 -12.54 -6.54
N ASP A 273 11.67 -13.18 -5.41
CA ASP A 273 10.99 -14.38 -4.93
C ASP A 273 9.86 -14.08 -3.93
N SER A 274 9.73 -12.83 -3.48
CA SER A 274 8.75 -12.43 -2.47
C SER A 274 7.35 -12.34 -3.07
N THR A 275 6.36 -12.95 -2.42
CA THR A 275 4.93 -12.77 -2.73
C THR A 275 4.31 -11.58 -2.01
N GLU A 276 4.93 -11.14 -0.92
CA GLU A 276 4.50 -10.03 -0.05
C GLU A 276 5.73 -9.32 0.52
N ILE A 277 5.54 -8.33 1.38
CA ILE A 277 6.65 -7.69 2.11
C ILE A 277 7.22 -8.62 3.19
N ASP A 278 8.52 -8.89 3.11
CA ASP A 278 9.27 -9.57 4.16
C ASP A 278 9.88 -8.54 5.10
N TRP A 279 10.15 -8.91 6.36
CA TRP A 279 10.78 -7.98 7.30
C TRP A 279 11.59 -8.68 8.37
N THR A 280 12.61 -7.97 8.86
CA THR A 280 13.45 -8.37 9.99
C THR A 280 13.72 -7.17 10.91
N VAL A 281 14.33 -7.42 12.07
CA VAL A 281 14.70 -6.38 13.04
C VAL A 281 16.20 -6.41 13.23
N GLU A 282 16.83 -5.26 13.09
CA GLU A 282 18.25 -5.04 13.34
C GLU A 282 18.44 -4.11 14.55
N PRO A 283 19.38 -4.41 15.47
CA PRO A 283 19.66 -3.60 16.66
C PRO A 283 20.52 -2.35 16.38
#